data_AF-A0AAF0TN01-F1
#
_entry.id   AF-A0AAF0TN01-F1
#
_cell.length_a   1.000
_cell.length_b   1.000
_cell.length_c   1.000
_cell.angle_alpha   90.00
_cell.angle_beta   90.00
_cell.angle_gamma   90.00
#
_symmetry.space_group_name_H-M   'P 1'
#
loop_
_entity.id
_entity.type
_entity.pdbx_description
1 polymer ?
#
loop_
_entity_poly.entity_id
_entity_poly.type
_entity_poly.pdbx_seq_one_letter_code
_entity_poly.pdbx_strand_id
1 'polypeptide(L)'
;MAFQKQAMKANTSLVLVIFFAVQYTASTQNNRSTIFHFVIEETSFERLCQSKKILTVNGQFPGPTIYARAGETVVLDVENRGKDNVTIFCCKREGKHLKSDQVNWLIEPGFKVRKNITIFDKEGTLWWHAMNIWQSATVHGAFIVHSKPGATYDIPIILGEWWKKDVKEAVLDYIDSGGDVNSDAFTVNGQPGVFYPCSNNGIFRVVVNTGKTYLLRVVNAAMSKTLYFGIARHNLTVVAMDGSPITKPFTTDYVKLSIQQSADCIFEANQQPNYYYMVAGTNVGQTHDMNKTTTAIIEYQGNYTPSSPPLLPLLPNFSPNYDKSSSRNYLNVIMTFVILGLLFCTALVVVWNRRPRRPHRSAMVTPL
;
A
#
# COMPACT_ATOMS: atom_id res chain seq x y z
N MET A 1 -20.91 68.22 -56.10
CA MET A 1 -20.28 66.96 -55.66
C MET A 1 -19.99 67.08 -54.17
N ALA A 2 -20.93 66.69 -53.31
CA ALA A 2 -20.75 66.63 -51.85
C ALA A 2 -21.90 65.81 -51.24
N PHE A 3 -21.61 64.59 -50.80
CA PHE A 3 -22.49 63.79 -49.95
C PHE A 3 -21.74 63.52 -48.64
N GLN A 4 -22.34 63.93 -47.53
CA GLN A 4 -21.78 63.76 -46.19
C GLN A 4 -21.75 62.28 -45.78
N LYS A 5 -20.61 61.85 -45.21
CA LYS A 5 -20.44 60.59 -44.50
C LYS A 5 -21.09 60.65 -43.12
N GLN A 6 -22.05 59.77 -42.85
CA GLN A 6 -22.51 59.50 -41.49
C GLN A 6 -21.65 58.37 -40.91
N ALA A 7 -20.83 58.70 -39.90
CA ALA A 7 -20.01 57.75 -39.17
C ALA A 7 -20.86 56.99 -38.15
N MET A 8 -20.96 55.67 -38.31
CA MET A 8 -21.56 54.78 -37.33
C MET A 8 -20.57 54.58 -36.18
N LYS A 9 -20.81 55.20 -35.02
CA LYS A 9 -20.05 54.95 -33.79
C LYS A 9 -20.35 53.52 -33.31
N ALA A 10 -19.43 52.60 -33.57
CA ALA A 10 -19.47 51.28 -32.97
C ALA A 10 -19.28 51.41 -31.44
N ASN A 11 -20.25 50.92 -30.68
CA ASN A 11 -20.22 50.89 -29.22
C ASN A 11 -19.10 49.97 -28.73
N THR A 12 -17.99 50.57 -28.30
CA THR A 12 -16.82 49.90 -27.68
C THR A 12 -17.18 49.07 -26.44
N SER A 13 -18.33 49.33 -25.81
CA SER A 13 -18.83 48.58 -24.64
C SER A 13 -19.28 47.15 -24.99
N LEU A 14 -19.81 46.91 -26.20
CA LEU A 14 -20.33 45.58 -26.59
C LEU A 14 -19.20 44.59 -26.90
N VAL A 15 -18.06 45.09 -27.41
CA VAL A 15 -16.88 44.28 -27.75
C VAL A 15 -16.15 43.79 -26.49
N LEU A 16 -16.16 44.59 -25.42
CA LEU A 16 -15.55 44.22 -24.14
C LEU A 16 -16.31 43.11 -23.40
N VAL A 17 -17.65 43.10 -23.49
CA VAL A 17 -18.48 42.03 -22.90
C VAL A 17 -18.25 40.69 -23.61
N ILE A 18 -18.03 40.70 -24.93
CA ILE A 18 -17.70 39.48 -25.68
C ILE A 18 -16.29 38.99 -25.35
N PHE A 19 -15.32 39.90 -25.15
CA PHE A 19 -13.96 39.51 -24.73
C PHE A 19 -13.91 38.91 -23.33
N PHE A 20 -14.74 39.39 -22.39
CA PHE A 20 -14.85 38.79 -21.06
C PHE A 20 -15.72 37.51 -21.03
N ALA A 21 -16.68 37.36 -21.93
CA ALA A 21 -17.48 36.13 -22.05
C ALA A 21 -16.69 34.96 -22.64
N VAL A 22 -15.67 35.23 -23.48
CA VAL A 22 -14.85 34.17 -24.13
C VAL A 22 -13.74 33.63 -23.22
N GLN A 23 -13.38 34.32 -22.13
CA GLN A 23 -12.38 33.83 -21.14
C GLN A 23 -12.96 32.97 -20.01
N TYR A 24 -14.28 32.75 -19.97
CA TYR A 24 -14.92 31.77 -19.10
C TYR A 24 -15.34 30.50 -19.86
N THR A 25 -14.47 29.99 -20.73
CA THR A 25 -14.45 28.54 -20.91
C THR A 25 -13.74 27.97 -19.69
N ALA A 26 -14.51 27.77 -18.62
CA ALA A 26 -14.08 26.88 -17.55
C ALA A 26 -13.61 25.60 -18.24
N SER A 27 -12.32 25.29 -18.14
CA SER A 27 -11.85 23.99 -18.57
C SER A 27 -12.71 22.99 -17.80
N THR A 28 -13.58 22.28 -18.49
CA THR A 28 -14.14 21.06 -17.94
C THR A 28 -12.95 20.12 -17.82
N GLN A 29 -12.27 20.20 -16.68
CA GLN A 29 -11.43 19.12 -16.19
C GLN A 29 -12.34 17.91 -16.24
N ASN A 30 -12.18 17.09 -17.28
CA ASN A 30 -12.91 15.86 -17.44
C ASN A 30 -12.42 15.00 -16.28
N ASN A 31 -13.13 15.07 -15.15
CA ASN A 31 -12.72 14.51 -13.87
C ASN A 31 -12.91 13.00 -14.01
N ARG A 32 -11.97 12.37 -14.72
CA ARG A 32 -12.00 10.95 -15.04
C ARG A 32 -11.86 10.22 -13.72
N SER A 33 -12.98 9.70 -13.24
CA SER A 33 -13.02 8.90 -12.03
C SER A 33 -12.89 7.45 -12.41
N THR A 34 -11.85 6.79 -11.89
CA THR A 34 -11.67 5.35 -12.03
C THR A 34 -12.27 4.70 -10.79
N ILE A 35 -13.23 3.79 -10.99
CA ILE A 35 -13.92 3.09 -9.91
C ILE A 35 -13.28 1.72 -9.70
N PHE A 36 -12.92 1.40 -8.46
CA PHE A 36 -12.47 0.08 -8.04
C PHE A 36 -13.47 -0.51 -7.06
N HIS A 37 -13.85 -1.76 -7.30
CA HIS A 37 -14.74 -2.52 -6.43
C HIS A 37 -13.91 -3.48 -5.57
N PHE A 38 -13.95 -3.27 -4.25
CA PHE A 38 -13.25 -4.06 -3.25
C PHE A 38 -14.27 -4.83 -2.43
N VAL A 39 -14.27 -6.15 -2.56
CA VAL A 39 -15.07 -7.06 -1.73
C VAL A 39 -14.13 -7.67 -0.71
N ILE A 40 -14.30 -7.30 0.57
CA ILE A 40 -13.55 -7.91 1.66
C ILE A 40 -14.23 -9.23 2.02
N GLU A 41 -13.48 -10.33 1.95
CA GLU A 41 -14.02 -11.68 2.19
C GLU A 41 -12.97 -12.65 2.73
N GLU A 42 -13.44 -13.72 3.39
CA GLU A 42 -12.59 -14.81 3.84
C GLU A 42 -12.28 -15.78 2.70
N THR A 43 -11.00 -15.94 2.37
CA THR A 43 -10.54 -16.82 1.29
C THR A 43 -9.52 -17.83 1.83
N SER A 44 -9.58 -19.07 1.34
CA SER A 44 -8.66 -20.13 1.75
C SER A 44 -7.34 -20.02 0.98
N PHE A 45 -6.23 -19.94 1.71
CA PHE A 45 -4.88 -19.96 1.15
C PHE A 45 -4.06 -21.07 1.82
N GLU A 46 -3.25 -21.75 1.01
CA GLU A 46 -2.29 -22.74 1.49
C GLU A 46 -0.87 -22.20 1.38
N ARG A 47 -0.13 -22.21 2.48
CA ARG A 47 1.30 -21.91 2.54
C ARG A 47 1.93 -22.78 3.61
N LEU A 48 3.20 -23.13 3.44
CA LEU A 48 3.96 -23.89 4.45
C LEU A 48 3.28 -25.21 4.83
N CYS A 49 2.65 -25.87 3.85
CA CYS A 49 1.90 -27.13 3.96
C CYS A 49 0.61 -27.03 4.80
N GLN A 50 0.10 -25.82 5.04
CA GLN A 50 -1.10 -25.60 5.84
C GLN A 50 -2.06 -24.64 5.14
N SER A 51 -3.32 -25.05 5.07
CA SER A 51 -4.42 -24.19 4.62
C SER A 51 -5.03 -23.45 5.79
N LYS A 52 -5.32 -22.16 5.60
CA LYS A 52 -6.15 -21.37 6.51
C LYS A 52 -6.99 -20.37 5.72
N LYS A 53 -8.12 -19.96 6.30
CA LYS A 53 -8.89 -18.82 5.79
C LYS A 53 -8.25 -17.53 6.26
N ILE A 54 -8.09 -16.58 5.35
CA ILE A 54 -7.60 -15.24 5.64
C ILE A 54 -8.56 -14.21 5.07
N LEU A 55 -8.58 -13.02 5.67
CA LEU A 55 -9.30 -11.89 5.13
C LEU A 55 -8.55 -11.33 3.92
N THR A 56 -9.24 -11.14 2.80
CA THR A 56 -8.69 -10.73 1.51
C THR A 56 -9.56 -9.68 0.85
N VAL A 57 -9.06 -9.05 -0.21
CA VAL A 57 -9.86 -8.20 -1.10
C VAL A 57 -10.02 -8.92 -2.44
N ASN A 58 -11.25 -9.15 -2.87
CA ASN A 58 -11.61 -9.84 -4.12
C ASN A 58 -10.96 -11.23 -4.24
N GLY A 59 -10.88 -11.97 -3.13
CA GLY A 59 -10.23 -13.27 -3.07
C GLY A 59 -8.71 -13.27 -3.30
N GLN A 60 -8.07 -12.11 -3.35
CA GLN A 60 -6.65 -11.97 -3.70
C GLN A 60 -5.78 -11.68 -2.48
N PHE A 61 -4.60 -12.32 -2.44
CA PHE A 61 -3.54 -12.06 -1.47
C PHE A 61 -2.16 -12.09 -2.18
N PRO A 62 -1.43 -10.96 -2.23
CA PRO A 62 -1.87 -9.61 -1.87
C PRO A 62 -3.11 -9.18 -2.67
N GLY A 63 -3.82 -8.17 -2.18
CA GLY A 63 -4.98 -7.63 -2.85
C GLY A 63 -4.63 -6.88 -4.15
N PRO A 64 -5.67 -6.46 -4.91
CA PRO A 64 -5.49 -5.84 -6.21
C PRO A 64 -4.68 -4.53 -6.15
N THR A 65 -3.82 -4.32 -7.14
CA THR A 65 -3.11 -3.04 -7.32
C THR A 65 -4.05 -1.96 -7.83
N ILE A 66 -4.06 -0.81 -7.16
CA ILE A 66 -4.72 0.40 -7.66
C ILE A 66 -3.74 1.12 -8.57
N TYR A 67 -4.10 1.29 -9.83
CA TYR A 67 -3.37 2.13 -10.78
C TYR A 67 -4.12 3.43 -11.03
N ALA A 68 -3.42 4.54 -10.91
CA ALA A 68 -3.99 5.86 -11.15
C ALA A 68 -2.95 6.82 -11.74
N ARG A 69 -3.38 8.02 -12.10
CA ARG A 69 -2.51 9.09 -12.57
C ARG A 69 -2.62 10.32 -11.68
N ALA A 70 -1.55 11.12 -11.65
CA ALA A 70 -1.59 12.42 -10.99
C ALA A 70 -2.72 13.30 -11.56
N GLY A 71 -3.50 13.92 -10.67
CA GLY A 71 -4.68 14.71 -11.02
C GLY A 71 -5.99 13.92 -11.12
N GLU A 72 -5.96 12.58 -11.10
CA GLU A 72 -7.18 11.76 -11.12
C GLU A 72 -7.82 11.64 -9.72
N THR A 73 -9.13 11.38 -9.71
CA THR A 73 -9.84 10.95 -8.50
C THR A 73 -10.16 9.47 -8.63
N VAL A 74 -9.66 8.66 -7.72
CA VAL A 74 -10.01 7.24 -7.61
C VAL A 74 -11.22 7.09 -6.71
N VAL A 75 -12.21 6.33 -7.14
CA VAL A 75 -13.38 5.98 -6.33
C VAL A 75 -13.23 4.53 -5.88
N LEU A 76 -13.20 4.29 -4.58
CA LEU A 76 -13.19 2.96 -3.98
C LEU A 76 -14.59 2.63 -3.47
N ASP A 77 -15.20 1.59 -4.04
CA ASP A 77 -16.41 0.97 -3.54
C ASP A 77 -16.04 -0.27 -2.74
N VAL A 78 -16.13 -0.18 -1.43
CA VAL A 78 -15.72 -1.26 -0.52
C VAL A 78 -16.96 -1.91 0.10
N GLU A 79 -17.08 -3.22 -0.03
CA GLU A 79 -18.11 -4.06 0.58
C GLU A 79 -17.44 -5.01 1.57
N ASN A 80 -17.88 -5.04 2.83
CA ASN A 80 -17.36 -5.99 3.79
C ASN A 80 -18.27 -7.21 3.91
N ARG A 81 -17.84 -8.35 3.38
CA ARG A 81 -18.47 -9.67 3.55
C ARG A 81 -17.75 -10.54 4.58
N GLY A 82 -16.73 -9.99 5.25
CA GLY A 82 -16.05 -10.62 6.37
C GLY A 82 -16.88 -10.58 7.65
N LYS A 83 -16.33 -11.16 8.72
CA LYS A 83 -16.98 -11.22 10.04
C LYS A 83 -16.61 -10.07 10.97
N ASP A 84 -15.44 -9.47 10.76
CA ASP A 84 -14.93 -8.39 11.59
C ASP A 84 -15.09 -7.03 10.90
N ASN A 85 -15.17 -5.98 11.70
CA ASN A 85 -15.01 -4.61 11.23
C ASN A 85 -13.65 -4.43 10.56
N VAL A 86 -13.63 -3.73 9.43
CA VAL A 86 -12.40 -3.42 8.69
C VAL A 86 -12.34 -1.93 8.46
N THR A 87 -11.17 -1.35 8.72
CA THR A 87 -10.86 0.02 8.29
C THR A 87 -9.74 -0.06 7.28
N ILE A 88 -9.97 0.40 6.05
CA ILE A 88 -8.90 0.51 5.05
C ILE A 88 -8.29 1.90 5.14
N PHE A 89 -6.97 1.97 5.08
CA PHE A 89 -6.19 3.18 4.97
C PHE A 89 -5.40 3.19 3.68
N CYS A 90 -5.35 4.36 3.07
CA CYS A 90 -4.64 4.58 1.83
C CYS A 90 -3.46 5.51 2.12
N CYS A 91 -2.26 4.93 2.20
CA CYS A 91 -0.97 5.61 2.10
C CYS A 91 -0.54 6.49 3.29
N LYS A 92 0.69 6.32 3.77
CA LYS A 92 1.31 7.05 4.92
C LYS A 92 1.41 8.58 4.78
N ARG A 93 1.02 9.17 3.63
CA ARG A 93 1.18 10.60 3.31
C ARG A 93 -0.13 11.28 2.91
N GLU A 94 -1.24 10.88 3.55
CA GLU A 94 -2.49 11.64 3.53
C GLU A 94 -2.23 13.11 3.94
N GLY A 95 -2.70 14.07 3.15
CA GLY A 95 -2.48 15.51 3.35
C GLY A 95 -1.25 16.11 2.64
N LYS A 96 -0.29 15.29 2.16
CA LYS A 96 0.85 15.77 1.33
C LYS A 96 0.71 15.42 -0.14
N HIS A 97 0.27 14.19 -0.46
CA HIS A 97 0.21 13.68 -1.84
C HIS A 97 -1.18 13.21 -2.26
N LEU A 98 -2.01 12.86 -1.27
CA LEU A 98 -3.38 12.39 -1.47
C LEU A 98 -4.30 13.09 -0.47
N LYS A 99 -5.55 13.31 -0.87
CA LYS A 99 -6.64 13.68 0.05
C LYS A 99 -7.75 12.64 -0.08
N SER A 100 -8.05 11.99 1.04
CA SER A 100 -9.27 11.19 1.18
C SER A 100 -10.28 12.03 1.95
N ASP A 101 -11.55 11.98 1.52
CA ASP A 101 -12.50 12.99 1.96
C ASP A 101 -12.83 12.90 3.46
N GLN A 102 -12.66 11.75 4.13
CA GLN A 102 -13.08 11.57 5.54
C GLN A 102 -12.34 10.40 6.21
N VAL A 103 -11.41 10.73 7.13
CA VAL A 103 -10.58 9.82 7.95
C VAL A 103 -11.41 9.05 8.98
N ASN A 104 -12.16 8.05 8.51
CA ASN A 104 -12.48 6.78 9.19
C ASN A 104 -13.23 5.91 8.17
N TRP A 105 -12.57 4.90 7.59
CA TRP A 105 -13.22 3.97 6.64
C TRP A 105 -13.69 2.72 7.35
N LEU A 106 -14.33 2.88 8.52
CA LEU A 106 -14.92 1.75 9.22
C LEU A 106 -16.02 1.15 8.32
N ILE A 107 -15.82 -0.09 7.89
CA ILE A 107 -16.79 -0.85 7.14
C ILE A 107 -17.21 -2.04 8.01
N GLU A 108 -18.43 -1.98 8.53
CA GLU A 108 -19.02 -3.06 9.32
C GLU A 108 -19.41 -4.26 8.42
N PRO A 109 -19.42 -5.49 8.96
CA PRO A 109 -19.90 -6.68 8.24
C PRO A 109 -21.28 -6.46 7.61
N GLY A 110 -21.40 -6.79 6.32
CA GLY A 110 -22.62 -6.63 5.53
C GLY A 110 -22.83 -5.23 4.92
N PHE A 111 -22.00 -4.25 5.26
CA PHE A 111 -22.13 -2.88 4.76
C PHE A 111 -21.22 -2.57 3.59
N LYS A 112 -21.60 -1.53 2.83
CA LYS A 112 -20.82 -0.96 1.73
C LYS A 112 -20.53 0.49 2.00
N VAL A 113 -19.32 0.92 1.63
CA VAL A 113 -18.86 2.30 1.76
C VAL A 113 -18.20 2.70 0.45
N ARG A 114 -18.54 3.90 -0.04
CA ARG A 114 -17.87 4.54 -1.18
C ARG A 114 -16.94 5.63 -0.67
N LYS A 115 -15.70 5.66 -1.15
CA LYS A 115 -14.70 6.67 -0.79
C LYS A 115 -14.01 7.23 -2.03
N ASN A 116 -13.77 8.53 -2.02
CA ASN A 116 -13.02 9.21 -3.07
C ASN A 116 -11.60 9.50 -2.56
N ILE A 117 -10.62 9.26 -3.42
CA ILE A 117 -9.21 9.55 -3.19
C ILE A 117 -8.76 10.47 -4.31
N THR A 118 -8.51 11.72 -3.98
CA THR A 118 -7.99 12.70 -4.95
C THR A 118 -6.48 12.65 -4.94
N ILE A 119 -5.88 12.48 -6.13
CA ILE A 119 -4.43 12.43 -6.33
C ILE A 119 -3.98 13.80 -6.82
N PHE A 120 -3.09 14.47 -6.08
CA PHE A 120 -2.70 15.83 -6.42
C PHE A 120 -1.71 15.88 -7.59
N ASP A 121 -0.43 15.59 -7.37
CA ASP A 121 0.59 15.95 -8.34
C ASP A 121 1.80 15.01 -8.42
N LYS A 122 1.92 13.98 -7.57
CA LYS A 122 3.16 13.18 -7.49
C LYS A 122 3.00 11.74 -7.94
N GLU A 123 3.86 11.36 -8.89
CA GLU A 123 4.13 9.98 -9.26
C GLU A 123 4.85 9.23 -8.14
N GLY A 124 4.57 7.94 -8.04
CA GLY A 124 5.40 6.97 -7.33
C GLY A 124 4.59 5.79 -6.82
N THR A 125 5.27 4.92 -6.07
CA THR A 125 4.62 3.81 -5.36
C THR A 125 4.13 4.25 -4.00
N LEU A 126 2.85 4.04 -3.76
CA LEU A 126 2.22 3.99 -2.45
C LEU A 126 1.56 2.61 -2.28
N TRP A 127 0.76 2.44 -1.23
CA TRP A 127 0.05 1.20 -0.96
C TRP A 127 -1.15 1.44 -0.04
N TRP A 128 -2.14 0.57 -0.16
CA TRP A 128 -3.34 0.55 0.69
C TRP A 128 -3.30 -0.68 1.60
N HIS A 129 -3.86 -0.58 2.79
CA HIS A 129 -3.90 -1.67 3.75
C HIS A 129 -5.02 -1.49 4.78
N ALA A 130 -5.42 -2.57 5.46
CA ALA A 130 -6.22 -2.44 6.67
C ALA A 130 -5.43 -1.70 7.76
N MET A 131 -6.07 -0.79 8.50
CA MET A 131 -5.43 -0.05 9.61
C MET A 131 -5.16 -0.92 10.83
N ASN A 132 -5.98 -1.94 11.02
CA ASN A 132 -5.78 -2.90 12.08
C ASN A 132 -4.53 -3.73 11.78
N ILE A 133 -3.59 -3.75 12.71
CA ILE A 133 -2.26 -4.31 12.51
C ILE A 133 -2.30 -5.78 12.04
N TRP A 134 -3.12 -6.64 12.67
CA TRP A 134 -3.20 -8.05 12.28
C TRP A 134 -3.96 -8.27 10.97
N GLN A 135 -4.94 -7.43 10.65
CA GLN A 135 -5.64 -7.49 9.36
C GLN A 135 -4.73 -7.00 8.22
N SER A 136 -3.82 -6.05 8.49
CA SER A 136 -2.88 -5.52 7.49
C SER A 136 -1.92 -6.57 6.95
N ALA A 137 -1.68 -7.66 7.70
CA ALA A 137 -0.88 -8.80 7.25
C ALA A 137 -1.45 -9.48 5.98
N THR A 138 -2.77 -9.41 5.74
CA THR A 138 -3.41 -10.06 4.58
C THR A 138 -4.29 -9.15 3.74
N VAL A 139 -4.79 -8.06 4.31
CA VAL A 139 -5.59 -7.03 3.62
C VAL A 139 -4.70 -5.85 3.28
N HIS A 140 -3.96 -5.97 2.17
CA HIS A 140 -3.11 -4.91 1.63
C HIS A 140 -2.90 -5.08 0.13
N GLY A 141 -2.50 -4.01 -0.57
CA GLY A 141 -2.13 -4.05 -1.97
C GLY A 141 -1.39 -2.77 -2.40
N ALA A 142 -0.77 -2.80 -3.57
CA ALA A 142 -0.04 -1.66 -4.09
C ALA A 142 -0.98 -0.55 -4.57
N PHE A 143 -0.52 0.69 -4.49
CA PHE A 143 -1.17 1.86 -5.08
C PHE A 143 -0.12 2.59 -5.91
N ILE A 144 -0.19 2.48 -7.22
CA ILE A 144 0.80 3.05 -8.14
C ILE A 144 0.20 4.26 -8.84
N VAL A 145 0.85 5.42 -8.67
CA VAL A 145 0.53 6.65 -9.39
C VAL A 145 1.55 6.83 -10.50
N HIS A 146 1.13 6.71 -11.76
CA HIS A 146 2.00 6.97 -12.91
C HIS A 146 2.10 8.46 -13.22
N SER A 147 3.23 8.87 -13.80
CA SER A 147 3.29 10.12 -14.58
C SER A 147 2.61 9.97 -15.94
N LYS A 148 2.59 11.05 -16.73
CA LYS A 148 2.01 11.09 -18.09
C LYS A 148 2.60 9.95 -18.97
N PRO A 149 1.89 9.54 -20.04
CA PRO A 149 2.19 8.30 -20.76
C PRO A 149 3.66 8.16 -21.20
N GLY A 150 4.32 7.13 -20.68
CA GLY A 150 5.67 6.68 -21.05
C GLY A 150 5.80 5.20 -20.68
N ALA A 151 6.39 4.40 -21.55
CA ALA A 151 6.42 2.94 -21.40
C ALA A 151 7.60 2.51 -20.51
N THR A 152 7.43 2.54 -19.20
CA THR A 152 8.25 1.74 -18.29
C THR A 152 7.42 0.55 -17.83
N TYR A 153 8.00 -0.66 -17.88
CA TYR A 153 7.33 -1.87 -17.42
C TYR A 153 7.35 -1.90 -15.89
N ASP A 154 6.24 -1.48 -15.29
CA ASP A 154 6.05 -1.46 -13.85
C ASP A 154 5.82 -2.86 -13.30
N ILE A 155 6.55 -3.22 -12.25
CA ILE A 155 6.46 -4.51 -11.59
C ILE A 155 6.24 -4.29 -10.09
N PRO A 156 5.01 -4.45 -9.60
CA PRO A 156 4.73 -4.40 -8.17
C PRO A 156 5.44 -5.53 -7.42
N ILE A 157 6.20 -5.17 -6.39
CA ILE A 157 6.89 -6.11 -5.50
C ILE A 157 6.43 -5.82 -4.06
N ILE A 158 5.50 -6.62 -3.56
CA ILE A 158 4.97 -6.49 -2.21
C ILE A 158 5.70 -7.49 -1.32
N LEU A 159 6.53 -6.99 -0.42
CA LEU A 159 7.18 -7.77 0.62
C LEU A 159 6.23 -7.88 1.81
N GLY A 160 6.11 -9.08 2.37
CA GLY A 160 5.17 -9.34 3.45
C GLY A 160 5.61 -10.47 4.37
N GLU A 161 4.69 -10.86 5.24
CA GLU A 161 4.88 -11.90 6.25
C GLU A 161 3.70 -12.87 6.23
N TRP A 162 3.96 -14.11 6.61
CA TRP A 162 2.97 -15.18 6.72
C TRP A 162 3.08 -15.87 8.08
N TRP A 163 1.92 -16.14 8.68
CA TRP A 163 1.77 -16.94 9.89
C TRP A 163 0.97 -18.19 9.58
N LYS A 164 1.34 -19.33 10.14
CA LYS A 164 0.50 -20.53 10.19
C LYS A 164 -0.68 -20.34 11.14
N LYS A 165 -0.42 -19.70 12.29
CA LYS A 165 -1.44 -19.31 13.26
C LYS A 165 -2.32 -18.18 12.72
N ASP A 166 -3.50 -18.01 13.31
CA ASP A 166 -4.25 -16.77 13.15
C ASP A 166 -3.42 -15.56 13.63
N VAL A 167 -3.38 -14.48 12.84
CA VAL A 167 -2.49 -13.34 13.10
C VAL A 167 -2.94 -12.57 14.34
N LYS A 168 -4.25 -12.49 14.59
CA LYS A 168 -4.78 -11.84 15.81
C LYS A 168 -4.33 -12.62 17.03
N GLU A 169 -4.43 -13.94 17.01
CA GLU A 169 -3.94 -14.77 18.10
C GLU A 169 -2.42 -14.65 18.31
N ALA A 170 -1.62 -14.58 17.23
CA ALA A 170 -0.17 -14.37 17.35
C ALA A 170 0.18 -13.01 17.98
N VAL A 171 -0.61 -11.97 17.70
CA VAL A 171 -0.47 -10.66 18.35
C VAL A 171 -0.89 -10.70 19.82
N LEU A 172 -1.95 -11.44 20.17
CA LEU A 172 -2.37 -11.62 21.56
C LEU A 172 -1.31 -12.35 22.39
N ASP A 173 -0.72 -13.43 21.86
CA ASP A 173 0.38 -14.14 22.53
C ASP A 173 1.58 -13.21 22.81
N TYR A 174 1.89 -12.30 21.88
CA TYR A 174 2.93 -11.29 22.08
C TYR A 174 2.58 -10.31 23.21
N ILE A 175 1.33 -9.85 23.27
CA ILE A 175 0.85 -8.95 24.32
C ILE A 175 0.99 -9.62 25.69
N ASP A 176 0.61 -10.90 25.78
CA ASP A 176 0.63 -11.65 27.04
C ASP A 176 2.05 -12.01 27.48
N SER A 177 2.94 -12.35 26.54
CA SER A 177 4.31 -12.79 26.85
C SER A 177 5.36 -11.66 26.91
N GLY A 178 5.09 -10.51 26.28
CA GLY A 178 6.09 -9.47 26.04
C GLY A 178 7.20 -9.87 25.05
N GLY A 179 6.98 -10.92 24.26
CA GLY A 179 7.95 -11.53 23.34
C GLY A 179 8.21 -10.72 22.05
N ASP A 180 8.32 -11.38 20.90
CA ASP A 180 8.38 -10.76 19.57
C ASP A 180 7.30 -11.39 18.69
N VAL A 181 6.68 -10.63 17.80
CA VAL A 181 5.72 -11.16 16.83
C VAL A 181 6.49 -11.67 15.62
N ASN A 182 6.87 -12.95 15.67
CA ASN A 182 7.61 -13.60 14.58
C ASN A 182 6.65 -14.29 13.63
N SER A 183 6.83 -14.04 12.34
CA SER A 183 6.19 -14.76 11.25
C SER A 183 6.84 -16.12 11.02
N ASP A 184 6.08 -17.05 10.45
CA ASP A 184 6.59 -18.36 10.02
C ASP A 184 7.33 -18.27 8.68
N ALA A 185 7.03 -17.26 7.86
CA ALA A 185 7.75 -16.96 6.64
C ALA A 185 7.64 -15.49 6.24
N PHE A 186 8.67 -14.98 5.56
CA PHE A 186 8.54 -13.79 4.71
C PHE A 186 7.96 -14.18 3.35
N THR A 187 7.40 -13.22 2.63
CA THR A 187 6.84 -13.44 1.29
C THR A 187 7.20 -12.33 0.31
N VAL A 188 7.39 -12.70 -0.96
CA VAL A 188 7.35 -11.78 -2.11
C VAL A 188 6.06 -12.02 -2.88
N ASN A 189 5.21 -11.00 -3.00
CA ASN A 189 3.87 -11.09 -3.61
C ASN A 189 3.05 -12.27 -3.07
N GLY A 190 3.07 -12.44 -1.74
CA GLY A 190 2.33 -13.50 -1.03
C GLY A 190 2.91 -14.91 -1.16
N GLN A 191 4.10 -15.07 -1.77
CA GLN A 191 4.78 -16.36 -1.93
C GLN A 191 6.05 -16.45 -1.08
N PRO A 192 6.22 -17.50 -0.25
CA PRO A 192 7.42 -17.65 0.59
C PRO A 192 8.70 -17.90 -0.20
N GLY A 193 8.64 -18.68 -1.27
CA GLY A 193 9.78 -19.04 -2.09
C GLY A 193 10.47 -20.34 -1.66
N VAL A 194 11.59 -20.67 -2.31
CA VAL A 194 12.16 -22.04 -2.36
C VAL A 194 12.69 -22.59 -1.05
N PHE A 195 13.01 -21.72 -0.10
CA PHE A 195 13.61 -22.14 1.18
C PHE A 195 12.58 -22.54 2.23
N TYR A 196 11.30 -22.28 1.96
CA TYR A 196 10.22 -22.66 2.86
C TYR A 196 9.55 -23.96 2.41
N PRO A 197 9.08 -24.78 3.37
CA PRO A 197 8.39 -26.03 3.04
C PRO A 197 7.14 -25.78 2.19
N CYS A 198 6.84 -26.70 1.28
CA CYS A 198 5.68 -26.65 0.37
C CYS A 198 5.52 -25.31 -0.40
N SER A 199 6.64 -24.65 -0.74
CA SER A 199 6.61 -23.33 -1.38
C SER A 199 7.32 -23.29 -2.75
N ASN A 200 7.80 -24.44 -3.24
CA ASN A 200 8.43 -24.55 -4.56
C ASN A 200 7.44 -24.42 -5.72
N ASN A 201 6.20 -24.90 -5.52
CA ASN A 201 5.13 -24.77 -6.49
C ASN A 201 4.45 -23.41 -6.29
N GLY A 202 4.64 -22.49 -7.23
CA GLY A 202 4.03 -21.15 -7.16
C GLY A 202 4.96 -20.02 -6.74
N ILE A 203 6.29 -20.21 -6.80
CA ILE A 203 7.27 -19.12 -6.62
C ILE A 203 6.91 -17.96 -7.57
N PHE A 204 6.92 -16.74 -7.06
CA PHE A 204 6.69 -15.56 -7.89
C PHE A 204 7.79 -15.41 -8.94
N ARG A 205 7.40 -15.27 -10.21
CA ARG A 205 8.30 -15.17 -11.36
C ARG A 205 8.01 -13.89 -12.15
N VAL A 206 9.07 -13.26 -12.61
CA VAL A 206 9.03 -12.10 -13.50
C VAL A 206 9.82 -12.43 -14.75
N VAL A 207 9.14 -12.46 -15.89
CA VAL A 207 9.79 -12.70 -17.18
C VAL A 207 10.35 -11.39 -17.72
N VAL A 208 11.63 -11.39 -18.09
CA VAL A 208 12.34 -10.21 -18.59
C VAL A 208 13.00 -10.47 -19.94
N ASN A 209 13.14 -9.41 -20.73
CA ASN A 209 13.85 -9.43 -22.00
C ASN A 209 15.24 -8.82 -21.83
N THR A 210 16.26 -9.48 -22.37
CA THR A 210 17.64 -8.99 -22.33
C THR A 210 17.75 -7.56 -22.88
N GLY A 211 18.49 -6.71 -22.17
CA GLY A 211 18.71 -5.30 -22.50
C GLY A 211 17.51 -4.39 -22.24
N LYS A 212 16.41 -4.89 -21.64
CA LYS A 212 15.29 -4.04 -21.23
C LYS A 212 15.44 -3.56 -19.79
N THR A 213 14.82 -2.42 -19.53
CA THR A 213 14.76 -1.78 -18.22
C THR A 213 13.34 -1.88 -17.66
N TYR A 214 13.26 -2.17 -16.36
CA TYR A 214 12.04 -2.40 -15.61
C TYR A 214 12.02 -1.50 -14.37
N LEU A 215 10.82 -1.10 -13.95
CA LEU A 215 10.63 -0.30 -12.73
C LEU A 215 9.96 -1.17 -11.67
N LEU A 216 10.74 -1.56 -10.67
CA LEU A 216 10.26 -2.32 -9.53
C LEU A 216 9.61 -1.33 -8.55
N ARG A 217 8.33 -1.55 -8.28
CA ARG A 217 7.49 -0.74 -7.38
C ARG A 217 7.42 -1.50 -6.05
N VAL A 218 8.46 -1.36 -5.22
CA VAL A 218 8.69 -2.19 -4.03
C VAL A 218 7.98 -1.61 -2.82
N VAL A 219 7.21 -2.41 -2.10
CA VAL A 219 6.48 -2.05 -0.88
C VAL A 219 6.86 -3.01 0.23
N ASN A 220 7.26 -2.50 1.40
CA ASN A 220 7.37 -3.32 2.60
C ASN A 220 6.05 -3.28 3.39
N ALA A 221 5.19 -4.27 3.14
CA ALA A 221 3.93 -4.54 3.84
C ALA A 221 4.09 -5.53 5.01
N ALA A 222 5.33 -5.85 5.43
CA ALA A 222 5.57 -6.62 6.65
C ALA A 222 5.02 -5.87 7.88
N MET A 223 4.53 -6.62 8.86
CA MET A 223 3.87 -6.06 10.03
C MET A 223 4.88 -5.53 11.05
N SER A 224 6.01 -6.22 11.22
CA SER A 224 6.95 -5.94 12.32
C SER A 224 8.42 -5.83 11.91
N LYS A 225 8.77 -6.11 10.65
CA LYS A 225 10.16 -6.25 10.22
C LYS A 225 10.59 -5.26 9.13
N THR A 226 11.78 -4.69 9.32
CA THR A 226 12.53 -4.02 8.26
C THR A 226 13.14 -5.07 7.35
N LEU A 227 12.92 -4.96 6.04
CA LEU A 227 13.38 -5.93 5.05
C LEU A 227 14.42 -5.32 4.12
N TYR A 228 15.44 -6.10 3.81
CA TYR A 228 16.38 -5.84 2.73
C TYR A 228 15.90 -6.56 1.49
N PHE A 229 15.97 -5.92 0.32
CA PHE A 229 15.58 -6.49 -0.97
C PHE A 229 16.69 -6.31 -1.99
N GLY A 230 16.97 -7.34 -2.79
CA GLY A 230 17.94 -7.27 -3.88
C GLY A 230 17.74 -8.40 -4.90
N ILE A 231 18.47 -8.31 -6.02
CA ILE A 231 18.39 -9.27 -7.13
C ILE A 231 19.79 -9.79 -7.43
N ALA A 232 19.94 -11.10 -7.55
CA ALA A 232 21.24 -11.73 -7.83
C ALA A 232 21.87 -11.14 -9.10
N ARG A 233 23.12 -10.66 -8.99
CA ARG A 233 23.91 -10.08 -10.09
C ARG A 233 23.29 -8.88 -10.80
N HIS A 234 22.40 -8.16 -10.13
CA HIS A 234 21.80 -6.97 -10.70
C HIS A 234 21.77 -5.84 -9.69
N ASN A 235 22.15 -4.66 -10.15
CA ASN A 235 22.09 -3.46 -9.36
C ASN A 235 20.70 -2.82 -9.49
N LEU A 236 20.30 -2.11 -8.44
CA LEU A 236 19.05 -1.37 -8.36
C LEU A 236 19.37 0.13 -8.30
N THR A 237 18.82 0.91 -9.22
CA THR A 237 18.88 2.37 -9.17
C THR A 237 17.62 2.90 -8.50
N VAL A 238 17.74 3.39 -7.27
CA VAL A 238 16.61 3.97 -6.52
C VAL A 238 16.30 5.35 -7.07
N VAL A 239 15.04 5.59 -7.44
CA VAL A 239 14.59 6.85 -8.06
C VAL A 239 13.46 7.55 -7.29
N ALA A 240 12.70 6.82 -6.48
CA ALA A 240 11.66 7.39 -5.62
C ALA A 240 11.53 6.60 -4.31
N MET A 241 11.03 7.26 -3.27
CA MET A 241 10.74 6.69 -1.96
C MET A 241 9.43 7.26 -1.43
N ASP A 242 8.55 6.41 -0.89
CA ASP A 242 7.28 6.80 -0.27
C ASP A 242 6.42 7.74 -1.17
N GLY A 243 6.26 7.37 -2.44
CA GLY A 243 5.48 8.11 -3.43
C GLY A 243 6.07 9.48 -3.79
N SER A 244 7.40 9.66 -3.71
CA SER A 244 8.05 10.89 -4.15
C SER A 244 9.43 10.61 -4.75
N PRO A 245 9.78 11.25 -5.89
CA PRO A 245 11.12 11.20 -6.43
C PRO A 245 12.16 11.64 -5.41
N ILE A 246 13.30 10.96 -5.38
CA ILE A 246 14.45 11.41 -4.60
C ILE A 246 15.26 12.41 -5.44
N THR A 247 15.90 13.38 -4.78
CA THR A 247 16.61 14.47 -5.45
C THR A 247 17.83 13.99 -6.25
N LYS A 248 18.46 12.90 -5.81
CA LYS A 248 19.62 12.30 -6.47
C LYS A 248 19.46 10.79 -6.49
N PRO A 249 19.07 10.19 -7.64
CA PRO A 249 19.09 8.75 -7.82
C PRO A 249 20.46 8.16 -7.50
N PHE A 250 20.46 6.96 -6.93
CA PHE A 250 21.69 6.24 -6.60
C PHE A 250 21.53 4.74 -6.89
N THR A 251 22.63 4.09 -7.27
CA THR A 251 22.68 2.67 -7.60
C THR A 251 23.26 1.89 -6.42
N THR A 252 22.64 0.77 -6.09
CA THR A 252 22.98 -0.10 -4.96
C THR A 252 22.68 -1.56 -5.29
N ASP A 253 23.35 -2.51 -4.64
CA ASP A 253 23.07 -3.94 -4.80
C ASP A 253 21.76 -4.35 -4.11
N TYR A 254 21.34 -3.58 -3.11
CA TYR A 254 20.14 -3.85 -2.32
C TYR A 254 19.51 -2.56 -1.78
N VAL A 255 18.22 -2.65 -1.44
CA VAL A 255 17.46 -1.57 -0.81
C VAL A 255 16.96 -2.04 0.56
N LYS A 256 17.11 -1.17 1.57
CA LYS A 256 16.58 -1.37 2.92
C LYS A 256 15.26 -0.63 3.05
N LEU A 257 14.19 -1.34 3.37
CA LEU A 257 12.85 -0.79 3.55
C LEU A 257 12.37 -1.05 4.98
N SER A 258 12.15 0.02 5.74
CA SER A 258 11.47 -0.09 7.04
C SER A 258 10.00 -0.43 6.82
N ILE A 259 9.31 -0.84 7.89
CA ILE A 259 7.88 -1.13 7.88
C ILE A 259 7.13 0.07 7.25
N GLN A 260 6.21 -0.22 6.35
CA GLN A 260 5.35 0.76 5.67
C GLN A 260 6.04 1.69 4.65
N GLN A 261 7.30 1.42 4.31
CA GLN A 261 8.00 2.18 3.27
C GLN A 261 7.81 1.57 1.88
N SER A 262 7.93 2.41 0.87
CA SER A 262 8.03 1.99 -0.53
C SER A 262 9.25 2.62 -1.21
N ALA A 263 9.76 1.92 -2.23
CA ALA A 263 10.84 2.38 -3.09
C ALA A 263 10.54 2.05 -4.55
N ASP A 264 10.90 2.96 -5.43
CA ASP A 264 10.87 2.74 -6.87
C ASP A 264 12.30 2.51 -7.34
N CYS A 265 12.56 1.32 -7.87
CA CYS A 265 13.89 0.86 -8.22
C CYS A 265 13.93 0.50 -9.70
N ILE A 266 14.78 1.19 -10.46
CA ILE A 266 15.07 0.82 -11.83
C ILE A 266 16.03 -0.37 -11.83
N PHE A 267 15.69 -1.36 -12.64
CA PHE A 267 16.47 -2.58 -12.83
C PHE A 267 16.66 -2.83 -14.33
N GLU A 268 17.88 -3.16 -14.76
CA GLU A 268 18.21 -3.47 -16.16
C GLU A 268 18.55 -4.95 -16.34
N ALA A 269 17.87 -5.64 -17.25
CA ALA A 269 18.09 -7.04 -17.59
C ALA A 269 19.35 -7.21 -18.47
N ASN A 270 20.52 -6.90 -17.90
CA ASN A 270 21.82 -6.84 -18.59
C ASN A 270 22.73 -8.06 -18.35
N GLN A 271 22.21 -9.12 -17.75
CA GLN A 271 22.96 -10.35 -17.51
C GLN A 271 22.71 -11.39 -18.61
N GLN A 272 23.55 -12.44 -18.61
CA GLN A 272 23.36 -13.60 -19.49
C GLN A 272 21.98 -14.24 -19.23
N PRO A 273 21.26 -14.70 -20.26
CA PRO A 273 19.96 -15.35 -20.07
C PRO A 273 20.04 -16.52 -19.08
N ASN A 274 19.40 -16.36 -17.92
CA ASN A 274 19.35 -17.34 -16.83
C ASN A 274 18.21 -17.02 -15.86
N TYR A 275 18.10 -17.82 -14.79
CA TYR A 275 17.29 -17.51 -13.62
C TYR A 275 18.14 -16.80 -12.56
N TYR A 276 17.58 -15.74 -11.99
CA TYR A 276 18.21 -14.95 -10.93
C TYR A 276 17.24 -14.77 -9.77
N TYR A 277 17.68 -15.08 -8.55
CA TYR A 277 16.83 -14.89 -7.39
C TYR A 277 16.67 -13.40 -7.05
N MET A 278 15.43 -12.96 -6.91
CA MET A 278 15.06 -11.84 -6.05
C MET A 278 14.97 -12.35 -4.63
N VAL A 279 15.53 -11.61 -3.67
CA VAL A 279 15.58 -12.02 -2.28
C VAL A 279 15.12 -10.89 -1.38
N ALA A 280 14.33 -11.23 -0.36
CA ALA A 280 14.07 -10.35 0.76
C ALA A 280 14.18 -11.04 2.12
N GLY A 281 14.61 -10.31 3.15
CA GLY A 281 14.74 -10.83 4.52
C GLY A 281 15.30 -9.82 5.51
N THR A 282 15.38 -10.20 6.78
CA THR A 282 15.89 -9.34 7.87
C THR A 282 17.40 -9.42 8.07
N ASN A 283 18.02 -10.53 7.68
CA ASN A 283 19.46 -10.74 7.69
C ASN A 283 19.81 -11.74 6.60
N VAL A 284 20.48 -11.29 5.54
CA VAL A 284 20.87 -12.17 4.43
C VAL A 284 22.38 -12.15 4.31
N GLY A 285 23.04 -12.68 5.34
CA GLY A 285 24.48 -12.95 5.36
C GLY A 285 24.84 -14.32 4.77
N GLN A 286 26.15 -14.62 4.69
CA GLN A 286 26.69 -15.88 4.18
C GLN A 286 26.25 -17.11 5.01
N THR A 287 25.91 -16.92 6.28
CA THR A 287 25.16 -17.91 7.05
C THR A 287 23.69 -17.73 6.72
N HIS A 288 23.28 -18.28 5.57
CA HIS A 288 21.89 -18.27 5.14
C HIS A 288 21.04 -18.95 6.22
N ASP A 289 20.44 -18.16 7.12
CA ASP A 289 19.27 -18.62 7.85
C ASP A 289 18.14 -18.69 6.81
N MET A 290 18.12 -19.80 6.07
CA MET A 290 17.23 -20.06 4.95
C MET A 290 15.76 -19.96 5.39
N ASN A 291 15.48 -20.09 6.69
CA ASN A 291 14.16 -19.94 7.28
C ASN A 291 13.75 -18.47 7.53
N LYS A 292 14.60 -17.49 7.21
CA LYS A 292 14.31 -16.05 7.36
C LYS A 292 14.49 -15.25 6.08
N THR A 293 14.44 -15.93 4.93
CA THR A 293 14.71 -15.35 3.63
C THR A 293 13.66 -15.81 2.63
N THR A 294 12.92 -14.87 2.04
CA THR A 294 11.97 -15.15 0.96
C THR A 294 12.63 -14.95 -0.41
N THR A 295 12.18 -15.73 -1.40
CA THR A 295 12.74 -15.72 -2.75
C THR A 295 11.65 -15.61 -3.81
N ALA A 296 11.99 -14.93 -4.90
CA ALA A 296 11.27 -14.92 -6.17
C ALA A 296 12.28 -14.99 -7.32
N ILE A 297 11.84 -15.13 -8.57
CA ILE A 297 12.74 -15.38 -9.71
C ILE A 297 12.56 -14.31 -10.78
N ILE A 298 13.67 -13.72 -11.24
CA ILE A 298 13.77 -13.08 -12.55
C ILE A 298 14.12 -14.18 -13.56
N GLU A 299 13.27 -14.32 -14.58
CA GLU A 299 13.39 -15.31 -15.64
C GLU A 299 13.66 -14.59 -16.96
N TYR A 300 14.87 -14.73 -17.48
CA TYR A 300 15.19 -14.18 -18.80
C TYR A 300 14.46 -14.97 -19.88
N GLN A 301 13.84 -14.29 -20.84
CA GLN A 301 13.21 -14.91 -22.00
C GLN A 301 14.27 -15.35 -23.01
N GLY A 302 14.18 -16.58 -23.50
CA GLY A 302 15.08 -17.10 -24.52
C GLY A 302 15.13 -18.63 -24.56
N ASN A 303 15.93 -19.17 -25.47
CA ASN A 303 16.20 -20.60 -25.55
C ASN A 303 17.58 -20.89 -24.94
N TYR A 304 17.59 -21.33 -23.68
CA TYR A 304 18.79 -21.71 -22.94
C TYR A 304 18.44 -22.78 -21.90
N THR A 305 19.45 -23.49 -21.41
CA THR A 305 19.29 -24.38 -20.25
C THR A 305 19.61 -23.58 -18.98
N PRO A 306 18.65 -23.33 -18.08
CA PRO A 306 18.90 -22.56 -16.87
C PRO A 306 19.92 -23.26 -15.97
N SER A 307 20.77 -22.49 -15.29
CA SER A 307 21.64 -23.03 -14.25
C SER A 307 20.80 -23.43 -13.04
N SER A 308 21.10 -24.59 -12.46
CA SER A 308 20.40 -25.12 -11.28
C SER A 308 21.38 -25.52 -10.18
N PRO A 309 21.24 -25.01 -8.93
CA PRO A 309 20.26 -24.00 -8.52
C PRO A 309 20.62 -22.60 -9.08
N PRO A 310 19.62 -21.70 -9.26
CA PRO A 310 19.90 -20.30 -9.58
C PRO A 310 20.78 -19.64 -8.52
N LEU A 311 21.57 -18.65 -8.93
CA LEU A 311 22.48 -17.96 -8.01
C LEU A 311 21.72 -17.07 -7.04
N LEU A 312 22.15 -17.08 -5.77
CA LEU A 312 21.65 -16.17 -4.74
C LEU A 312 22.37 -14.82 -4.80
N PRO A 313 21.68 -13.69 -4.50
CA PRO A 313 22.34 -12.40 -4.34
C PRO A 313 23.23 -12.40 -3.10
N LEU A 314 24.36 -11.69 -3.21
CA LEU A 314 25.16 -11.29 -2.06
C LEU A 314 24.48 -10.07 -1.44
N LEU A 315 23.86 -10.27 -0.28
CA LEU A 315 23.24 -9.21 0.52
C LEU A 315 24.14 -8.91 1.74
N PRO A 316 24.00 -7.72 2.37
CA PRO A 316 24.89 -7.31 3.45
C PRO A 316 24.76 -8.25 4.66
N ASN A 317 25.91 -8.73 5.13
CA ASN A 317 26.03 -9.52 6.35
C ASN A 317 25.92 -8.59 7.56
N PHE A 318 24.82 -8.62 8.30
CA PHE A 318 24.72 -7.89 9.56
C PHE A 318 24.94 -8.82 10.76
N SER A 319 25.95 -8.48 11.56
CA SER A 319 26.17 -8.97 12.92
C SER A 319 24.92 -8.66 13.80
N PRO A 320 24.55 -9.50 14.78
CA PRO A 320 23.22 -9.52 15.41
C PRO A 320 22.93 -8.37 16.39
N ASN A 321 23.49 -7.18 16.17
CA ASN A 321 23.00 -5.95 16.78
C ASN A 321 21.75 -5.46 16.02
N TYR A 322 20.73 -6.32 16.02
CA TYR A 322 19.37 -5.97 15.62
C TYR A 322 18.87 -4.89 16.56
N ASP A 323 18.66 -3.68 16.03
CA ASP A 323 18.05 -2.59 16.78
C ASP A 323 16.55 -2.90 16.98
N LYS A 324 16.25 -3.62 18.07
CA LYS A 324 14.87 -3.94 18.49
C LYS A 324 14.05 -2.67 18.81
N SER A 325 14.63 -1.47 18.81
CA SER A 325 13.91 -0.25 19.19
C SER A 325 12.83 0.14 18.18
N SER A 326 13.09 0.02 16.88
CA SER A 326 12.16 0.52 15.85
C SER A 326 10.85 -0.28 15.78
N SER A 327 10.93 -1.62 15.79
CA SER A 327 9.74 -2.49 15.81
C SER A 327 8.95 -2.39 17.12
N ARG A 328 9.64 -2.33 18.27
CA ARG A 328 8.99 -2.15 19.58
C ARG A 328 8.30 -0.80 19.69
N ASN A 329 8.94 0.27 19.22
CA ASN A 329 8.34 1.61 19.24
C ASN A 329 7.09 1.66 18.36
N TYR A 330 7.09 1.02 17.19
CA TYR A 330 5.92 1.01 16.31
C TYR A 330 4.72 0.24 16.90
N LEU A 331 4.96 -0.97 17.40
CA LEU A 331 3.93 -1.77 18.07
C LEU A 331 3.40 -1.08 19.33
N ASN A 332 4.30 -0.51 20.15
CA ASN A 332 3.92 0.23 21.36
C ASN A 332 3.11 1.47 21.04
N VAL A 333 3.44 2.22 19.98
CA VAL A 333 2.69 3.41 19.57
C VAL A 333 1.27 3.02 19.14
N ILE A 334 1.11 1.99 18.29
CA ILE A 334 -0.23 1.53 17.87
C ILE A 334 -1.03 1.02 19.07
N MET A 335 -0.43 0.18 19.92
CA MET A 335 -1.10 -0.32 21.12
C MET A 335 -1.50 0.80 22.06
N THR A 336 -0.66 1.82 22.23
CA THR A 336 -0.99 3.00 23.04
C THR A 336 -2.20 3.74 22.47
N PHE A 337 -2.28 3.92 21.14
CA PHE A 337 -3.45 4.54 20.51
C PHE A 337 -4.71 3.67 20.59
N VAL A 338 -4.60 2.34 20.48
CA VAL A 338 -5.73 1.41 20.63
C VAL A 338 -6.23 1.40 22.07
N ILE A 339 -5.33 1.34 23.06
CA ILE A 339 -5.67 1.39 24.49
C ILE A 339 -6.28 2.75 24.85
N LEU A 340 -5.70 3.86 24.40
CA LEU A 340 -6.28 5.20 24.61
C LEU A 340 -7.64 5.34 23.92
N GLY A 341 -7.82 4.81 22.72
CA GLY A 341 -9.10 4.80 22.00
C GLY A 341 -10.20 4.01 22.74
N LEU A 342 -9.85 2.84 23.29
CA LEU A 342 -10.74 2.04 24.13
C LEU A 342 -11.08 2.74 25.46
N LEU A 343 -10.11 3.41 26.09
CA LEU A 343 -10.32 4.22 27.30
C LEU A 343 -11.23 5.43 27.03
N PHE A 344 -11.09 6.09 25.89
CA PHE A 344 -11.99 7.19 25.50
C PHE A 344 -13.42 6.70 25.20
N CYS A 345 -13.58 5.53 24.57
CA CYS A 345 -14.90 4.95 24.32
C CYS A 345 -15.60 4.53 25.62
N THR A 346 -14.88 3.90 26.55
CA THR A 346 -15.45 3.53 27.85
C THR A 346 -15.79 4.75 28.70
N ALA A 347 -14.98 5.81 28.68
CA ALA A 347 -15.29 7.08 29.35
C ALA A 347 -16.56 7.75 28.79
N LEU A 348 -16.76 7.75 27.47
CA LEU A 348 -17.96 8.30 26.83
C LEU A 348 -19.22 7.48 27.15
N VAL A 349 -19.12 6.15 27.21
CA VAL A 349 -20.24 5.26 27.63
C VAL A 349 -20.60 5.48 29.10
N VAL A 350 -19.62 5.69 29.98
CA VAL A 350 -19.84 6.00 31.40
C VAL A 350 -20.47 7.38 31.59
N VAL A 351 -20.07 8.39 30.80
CA VAL A 351 -20.67 9.73 30.82
C VAL A 351 -22.09 9.71 30.25
N TRP A 352 -22.36 8.89 29.23
CA TRP A 352 -23.69 8.72 28.65
C TRP A 352 -24.67 8.05 29.64
N ASN A 353 -24.22 7.01 30.34
CA ASN A 353 -25.02 6.33 31.37
C ASN A 353 -25.21 7.12 32.67
N ARG A 354 -24.47 8.23 32.86
CA ARG A 354 -24.60 9.12 34.03
C ARG A 354 -25.46 10.36 33.80
N ARG A 355 -26.19 10.48 32.68
CA ARG A 355 -27.20 11.54 32.55
C ARG A 355 -28.40 11.24 33.48
N PRO A 356 -28.79 12.13 34.40
CA PRO A 356 -29.96 11.91 35.25
C PRO A 356 -31.22 11.87 34.38
N ARG A 357 -32.06 10.85 34.57
CA ARG A 357 -33.43 10.84 34.03
C ARG A 357 -34.13 12.11 34.54
N ARG A 358 -34.49 13.02 33.64
CA ARG A 358 -35.33 14.19 33.98
C ARG A 358 -36.71 13.68 34.40
N PRO A 359 -37.30 14.17 35.50
CA PRO A 359 -38.68 13.84 35.84
C PRO A 359 -39.64 14.60 34.92
N HIS A 360 -40.76 13.96 34.59
CA HIS A 360 -41.89 14.57 33.89
C HIS A 360 -42.41 15.79 34.65
N ARG A 361 -42.65 16.91 33.94
CA ARG A 361 -43.35 18.08 34.47
C ARG A 361 -44.87 17.81 34.43
N SER A 362 -45.50 17.87 35.59
CA SER A 362 -46.95 18.11 35.74
C SER A 362 -47.12 19.52 36.30
N ALA A 363 -47.99 20.32 35.68
CA ALA A 363 -48.32 21.67 36.12
C ALA A 363 -49.43 21.66 37.18
N MET A 364 -49.35 22.54 38.18
CA MET A 364 -50.50 23.02 38.93
C MET A 364 -50.24 24.43 39.47
N VAL A 365 -51.29 25.24 39.47
CA VAL A 365 -51.31 26.71 39.65
C VAL A 365 -51.85 27.06 41.04
N THR A 366 -51.57 28.31 41.47
CA THR A 366 -52.25 29.20 42.47
C THR A 366 -51.83 29.10 43.94
N PRO A 367 -52.18 30.11 44.77
CA PRO A 367 -52.11 31.59 44.68
C PRO A 367 -51.17 32.14 45.80
N LEU A 368 -50.69 33.37 45.89
CA LEU A 368 -51.21 34.73 45.72
C LEU A 368 -50.01 35.66 45.49
#